data_AF-A0A0C3LF22-F1
#
_entry.id   AF-A0A0C3LF22-F1
#
_cell.length_a   1.000
_cell.length_b   1.000
_cell.length_c   1.000
_cell.angle_alpha   90.00
_cell.angle_beta   90.00
_cell.angle_gamma   90.00
#
_symmetry.space_group_name_H-M   'P 1'
#
loop_
_entity.id
_entity.type
_entity.pdbx_description
1 polymer ?
#
loop_
_entity_poly.entity_id
_entity_poly.type
_entity_poly.pdbx_seq_one_letter_code
_entity_poly.pdbx_strand_id
1 'polypeptide(L)'
;TFDGHMYKYDRKGSSGECQEQTETGEADAVFILESGATIQNVIIGKDQAEGIHCKGPCTLINVWWEDVCEDALTIEQTGASDVSYVIGGGAFHAEDKIIQHNGAGTVNVKNFFASDFGKVYRSCGNCSKMYERHVIMDNVAMHDGSTGVGVNENYADTATLTNICTNGDPSDSNICCRYTGVSPGSEPPKIGW
;
A
#
# COMPACT_ATOMS: atom_id res chain seq x y z
N THR A 1 -11.88 -16.61 -3.95
CA THR A 1 -12.11 -15.35 -4.69
C THR A 1 -13.42 -14.74 -4.23
N PHE A 2 -13.43 -13.42 -4.02
CA PHE A 2 -14.60 -12.62 -3.73
C PHE A 2 -14.74 -11.55 -4.83
N ASP A 3 -15.94 -11.45 -5.43
CA ASP A 3 -16.27 -10.39 -6.39
C ASP A 3 -17.29 -9.45 -5.74
N GLY A 4 -16.90 -8.20 -5.56
CA GLY A 4 -17.74 -7.18 -4.94
C GLY A 4 -18.72 -6.51 -5.91
N HIS A 5 -18.69 -6.83 -7.21
CA HIS A 5 -19.58 -6.26 -8.23
C HIS A 5 -19.62 -4.72 -8.27
N MET A 6 -18.50 -4.08 -7.94
CA MET A 6 -18.35 -2.63 -7.75
C MET A 6 -19.26 -2.04 -6.67
N TYR A 7 -19.72 -2.86 -5.72
CA TYR A 7 -20.36 -2.36 -4.51
C TYR A 7 -19.36 -1.66 -3.60
N LYS A 8 -19.90 -0.71 -2.83
CA LYS A 8 -19.17 -0.01 -1.79
C LYS A 8 -19.24 -0.75 -0.46
N TYR A 9 -18.09 -0.92 0.18
CA TYR A 9 -17.90 -1.50 1.50
C TYR A 9 -17.25 -0.45 2.39
N ASP A 10 -17.85 -0.21 3.56
CA ASP A 10 -17.46 0.87 4.44
C ASP A 10 -17.68 0.45 5.90
N ARG A 11 -17.12 1.19 6.85
CA ARG A 11 -17.12 0.87 8.29
C ARG A 11 -17.79 1.91 9.16
N LYS A 12 -18.49 2.89 8.55
CA LYS A 12 -19.30 3.90 9.23
C LYS A 12 -20.13 3.33 10.38
N GLY A 13 -20.01 3.90 11.58
CA GLY A 13 -20.76 3.52 12.77
C GLY A 13 -20.32 2.19 13.41
N SER A 14 -19.20 1.62 12.97
CA SER A 14 -18.59 0.43 13.58
C SER A 14 -17.32 0.79 14.37
N SER A 15 -16.68 -0.19 15.00
CA SER A 15 -15.38 0.02 15.67
C SER A 15 -14.27 0.42 14.68
N GLY A 16 -14.38 0.00 13.42
CA GLY A 16 -13.41 0.31 12.38
C GLY A 16 -13.77 1.52 11.53
N GLU A 17 -14.61 2.41 12.06
CA GLU A 17 -14.84 3.72 11.43
C GLU A 17 -13.57 4.57 11.47
N CYS A 18 -13.27 5.30 10.39
CA CYS A 18 -12.06 6.13 10.28
C CYS A 18 -11.82 7.01 11.50
N GLN A 19 -10.61 6.91 12.07
CA GLN A 19 -10.12 7.66 13.24
C GLN A 19 -8.85 8.44 12.88
N GLU A 20 -8.81 9.00 11.67
CA GLU A 20 -7.65 9.68 11.10
C GLU A 20 -6.43 8.72 11.04
N GLN A 21 -5.21 9.21 11.29
CA GLN A 21 -3.97 8.41 11.27
C GLN A 21 -3.79 7.49 12.48
N THR A 22 -4.87 7.11 13.16
CA THR A 22 -4.79 6.20 14.31
C THR A 22 -4.80 4.76 13.81
N GLU A 23 -3.68 4.04 13.97
CA GLU A 23 -3.63 2.60 13.73
C GLU A 23 -4.58 1.86 14.68
N THR A 24 -5.54 1.11 14.12
CA THR A 24 -6.57 0.38 14.87
C THR A 24 -6.43 -1.14 14.75
N GLY A 25 -5.73 -1.60 13.70
CA GLY A 25 -5.28 -2.97 13.49
C GLY A 25 -6.27 -3.86 12.74
N GLU A 26 -5.85 -5.11 12.49
CA GLU A 26 -6.52 -6.05 11.57
C GLU A 26 -8.04 -6.20 11.80
N ALA A 27 -8.50 -6.20 13.06
CA ALA A 27 -9.92 -6.40 13.40
C ALA A 27 -10.84 -5.29 12.86
N ASP A 28 -10.28 -4.12 12.57
CA ASP A 28 -10.99 -2.96 12.07
C ASP A 28 -10.91 -2.81 10.54
N ALA A 29 -10.17 -3.69 9.87
CA ALA A 29 -10.08 -3.76 8.40
C ALA A 29 -11.44 -4.00 7.73
N VAL A 30 -11.64 -3.40 6.55
CA VAL A 30 -12.82 -3.66 5.71
C VAL A 30 -12.81 -5.10 5.21
N PHE A 31 -11.64 -5.58 4.76
CA PHE A 31 -11.42 -6.96 4.35
C PHE A 31 -10.12 -7.51 4.90
N ILE A 32 -10.18 -8.76 5.37
CA ILE A 32 -9.01 -9.57 5.73
C ILE A 32 -8.92 -10.70 4.73
N LEU A 33 -7.81 -10.75 3.99
CA LEU A 33 -7.54 -11.74 2.95
C LEU A 33 -6.56 -12.78 3.48
N GLU A 34 -7.04 -14.02 3.58
CA GLU A 34 -6.18 -15.17 3.84
C GLU A 34 -5.23 -15.43 2.65
N SER A 35 -4.14 -16.14 2.92
CA SER A 35 -3.13 -16.47 1.90
C SER A 35 -3.75 -17.11 0.66
N GLY A 36 -3.41 -16.59 -0.52
CA GLY A 36 -3.92 -16.99 -1.83
C GLY A 36 -5.29 -16.41 -2.19
N ALA A 37 -5.89 -15.58 -1.34
CA ALA A 37 -7.19 -14.98 -1.63
C ALA A 37 -7.11 -13.95 -2.78
N THR A 38 -8.22 -13.85 -3.52
CA THR A 38 -8.44 -12.83 -4.53
C THR A 38 -9.69 -12.04 -4.19
N ILE A 39 -9.59 -10.72 -4.26
CA ILE A 39 -10.71 -9.78 -4.18
C ILE A 39 -10.77 -8.97 -5.47
N GLN A 40 -11.97 -8.74 -6.00
CA GLN A 40 -12.12 -7.97 -7.22
C GLN A 40 -13.38 -7.12 -7.26
N ASN A 41 -13.34 -6.04 -8.04
CA ASN A 41 -14.46 -5.12 -8.28
C ASN A 41 -15.07 -4.63 -6.97
N VAL A 42 -14.28 -3.93 -6.17
CA VAL A 42 -14.69 -3.44 -4.84
C VAL A 42 -14.41 -1.95 -4.75
N ILE A 43 -15.33 -1.21 -4.17
CA ILE A 43 -15.10 0.16 -3.74
C ILE A 43 -15.01 0.16 -2.21
N ILE A 44 -13.92 0.69 -1.68
CA ILE A 44 -13.70 0.91 -0.26
C ILE A 44 -14.11 2.35 0.05
N GLY A 45 -15.10 2.51 0.91
CA GLY A 45 -15.61 3.81 1.34
C GLY A 45 -14.67 4.54 2.28
N LYS A 46 -14.91 5.84 2.43
CA LYS A 46 -14.07 6.75 3.21
C LYS A 46 -14.11 6.55 4.73
N ASP A 47 -15.17 5.95 5.28
CA ASP A 47 -15.32 5.79 6.73
C ASP A 47 -14.61 4.50 7.20
N GLN A 48 -13.53 4.09 6.54
CA GLN A 48 -12.68 2.92 6.84
C GLN A 48 -11.48 3.34 7.69
N ALA A 49 -11.27 2.76 8.87
CA ALA A 49 -10.04 2.98 9.63
C ALA A 49 -8.86 2.25 9.00
N GLU A 50 -9.10 1.02 8.56
CA GLU A 50 -8.11 0.10 8.00
C GLU A 50 -8.69 -0.47 6.70
N GLY A 51 -7.95 -0.41 5.60
CA GLY A 51 -8.46 -0.76 4.29
C GLY A 51 -8.58 -2.27 4.09
N ILE A 52 -7.64 -2.83 3.32
CA ILE A 52 -7.56 -4.27 3.06
C ILE A 52 -6.27 -4.82 3.67
N HIS A 53 -6.36 -5.90 4.44
CA HIS A 53 -5.22 -6.59 5.01
C HIS A 53 -5.00 -7.92 4.30
N CYS A 54 -3.78 -8.17 3.82
CA CYS A 54 -3.37 -9.43 3.21
C CYS A 54 -2.42 -10.18 4.14
N LYS A 55 -2.92 -11.23 4.80
CA LYS A 55 -2.15 -12.07 5.74
C LYS A 55 -1.10 -12.96 5.07
N GLY A 56 -1.21 -13.12 3.76
CA GLY A 56 -0.32 -13.88 2.89
C GLY A 56 -0.34 -13.28 1.48
N PRO A 57 0.32 -13.92 0.50
CA PRO A 57 0.23 -13.48 -0.90
C PRO A 57 -1.23 -13.39 -1.35
N CYS A 58 -1.65 -12.23 -1.83
CA CYS A 58 -3.04 -11.97 -2.21
C CYS A 58 -3.14 -11.34 -3.60
N THR A 59 -4.33 -11.26 -4.16
CA THR A 59 -4.58 -10.60 -5.45
C THR A 59 -5.77 -9.66 -5.36
N LEU A 60 -5.53 -8.39 -5.67
CA LEU A 60 -6.55 -7.35 -5.77
C LEU A 60 -6.71 -6.99 -7.24
N ILE A 61 -7.96 -7.02 -7.73
CA ILE A 61 -8.27 -6.70 -9.12
C ILE A 61 -9.35 -5.62 -9.17
N ASN A 62 -9.05 -4.46 -9.76
CA ASN A 62 -10.02 -3.37 -9.90
C ASN A 62 -10.66 -2.98 -8.55
N VAL A 63 -9.82 -2.64 -7.58
CA VAL A 63 -10.22 -2.17 -6.24
C VAL A 63 -9.99 -0.67 -6.15
N TRP A 64 -10.99 0.06 -5.66
CA TRP A 64 -10.96 1.52 -5.56
C TRP A 64 -11.12 1.96 -4.11
N TRP A 65 -10.30 2.89 -3.64
CA TRP A 65 -10.46 3.53 -2.34
C TRP A 65 -10.88 4.98 -2.55
N GLU A 66 -12.07 5.35 -2.08
CA GLU A 66 -12.63 6.70 -2.24
C GLU A 66 -11.81 7.77 -1.50
N ASP A 67 -11.30 7.41 -0.32
CA ASP A 67 -10.55 8.27 0.61
C ASP A 67 -9.82 7.33 1.57
N VAL A 68 -8.50 7.49 1.73
CA VAL A 68 -7.69 6.59 2.54
C VAL A 68 -7.47 7.22 3.91
N CYS A 69 -7.96 6.57 4.97
CA CYS A 69 -7.84 7.04 6.33
C CYS A 69 -6.40 6.88 6.84
N GLU A 70 -5.99 5.67 7.24
CA GLU A 70 -4.60 5.36 7.62
C GLU A 70 -3.88 4.77 6.39
N ASP A 71 -4.07 3.47 6.13
CA ASP A 71 -3.56 2.77 4.95
C ASP A 71 -4.67 2.15 4.09
N ALA A 72 -4.46 2.11 2.77
CA ALA A 72 -5.40 1.45 1.85
C ALA A 72 -5.20 -0.08 1.83
N LEU A 73 -3.94 -0.53 1.86
CA LEU A 73 -3.55 -1.92 1.72
C LEU A 73 -2.34 -2.25 2.59
N THR A 74 -2.52 -3.22 3.49
CA THR A 74 -1.47 -3.78 4.34
C THR A 74 -1.07 -5.17 3.85
N ILE A 75 0.21 -5.36 3.54
CA ILE A 75 0.77 -6.64 3.08
C ILE A 75 1.61 -7.28 4.17
N GLU A 76 1.23 -8.49 4.60
CA GLU A 76 1.85 -9.21 5.72
C GLU A 76 2.40 -10.59 5.35
N GLN A 77 2.43 -10.93 4.06
CA GLN A 77 3.03 -12.17 3.55
C GLN A 77 4.47 -12.36 4.09
N THR A 78 4.98 -13.58 4.27
CA THR A 78 6.28 -13.79 4.95
C THR A 78 7.29 -14.62 4.17
N GLY A 79 6.89 -15.24 3.07
CA GLY A 79 7.80 -15.93 2.17
C GLY A 79 8.61 -14.94 1.34
N ALA A 80 9.93 -15.13 1.27
CA ALA A 80 10.80 -14.32 0.42
C ALA A 80 10.45 -14.41 -1.08
N SER A 81 9.82 -15.52 -1.50
CA SER A 81 9.31 -15.73 -2.86
C SER A 81 7.82 -15.43 -3.02
N ASP A 82 7.14 -14.97 -1.96
CA ASP A 82 5.72 -14.63 -2.05
C ASP A 82 5.53 -13.40 -2.92
N VAL A 83 4.42 -13.38 -3.66
CA VAL A 83 4.05 -12.25 -4.51
C VAL A 83 2.59 -11.91 -4.30
N SER A 84 2.33 -10.67 -3.88
CA SER A 84 1.00 -10.07 -3.90
C SER A 84 0.82 -9.23 -5.16
N TYR A 85 -0.40 -9.19 -5.68
CA TYR A 85 -0.73 -8.50 -6.93
C TYR A 85 -1.79 -7.44 -6.70
N VAL A 86 -1.56 -6.23 -7.22
CA VAL A 86 -2.54 -5.14 -7.29
C VAL A 86 -2.70 -4.80 -8.77
N ILE A 87 -3.85 -5.11 -9.35
CA ILE A 87 -4.08 -5.08 -10.80
C ILE A 87 -5.30 -4.20 -11.11
N GLY A 88 -5.08 -3.04 -11.71
CA GLY A 88 -6.15 -2.07 -11.92
C GLY A 88 -6.55 -1.37 -10.63
N GLY A 89 -7.60 -0.55 -10.71
CA GLY A 89 -8.11 0.18 -9.55
C GLY A 89 -7.33 1.46 -9.27
N GLY A 90 -7.60 2.04 -8.09
CA GLY A 90 -6.95 3.28 -7.69
C GLY A 90 -7.28 3.72 -6.27
N ALA A 91 -6.53 4.68 -5.76
CA ALA A 91 -6.76 5.26 -4.44
C ALA A 91 -6.63 6.78 -4.48
N PHE A 92 -7.42 7.43 -3.64
CA PHE A 92 -7.47 8.88 -3.48
C PHE A 92 -7.22 9.27 -2.03
N HIS A 93 -6.66 10.46 -1.81
CA HIS A 93 -6.60 11.14 -0.51
C HIS A 93 -5.91 10.30 0.60
N ALA A 94 -4.72 9.76 0.32
CA ALA A 94 -3.95 8.99 1.30
C ALA A 94 -2.90 9.85 1.99
N GLU A 95 -3.19 10.36 3.18
CA GLU A 95 -2.29 11.30 3.88
C GLU A 95 -0.86 10.76 4.04
N ASP A 96 -0.69 9.52 4.51
CA ASP A 96 0.62 8.90 4.66
C ASP A 96 0.97 7.95 3.52
N LYS A 97 0.25 6.83 3.36
CA LYS A 97 0.63 5.74 2.46
C LYS A 97 -0.57 4.95 1.94
N ILE A 98 -0.49 4.49 0.70
CA ILE A 98 -1.51 3.63 0.07
C ILE A 98 -1.18 2.16 0.36
N ILE A 99 0.04 1.72 0.02
CA ILE A 99 0.47 0.33 0.21
C ILE A 99 1.56 0.28 1.29
N GLN A 100 1.20 -0.30 2.43
CA GLN A 100 2.10 -0.60 3.53
C GLN A 100 2.58 -2.05 3.45
N HIS A 101 3.87 -2.25 3.20
CA HIS A 101 4.46 -3.58 3.11
C HIS A 101 5.21 -3.92 4.39
N ASN A 102 4.53 -4.64 5.29
CA ASN A 102 5.06 -5.12 6.58
C ASN A 102 5.76 -6.47 6.44
N GLY A 103 5.30 -7.30 5.51
CA GLY A 103 5.76 -8.66 5.20
C GLY A 103 7.10 -8.77 4.46
N ALA A 104 7.38 -9.91 3.83
CA ALA A 104 8.53 -10.18 2.99
C ALA A 104 8.13 -10.31 1.51
N GLY A 105 9.12 -10.46 0.62
CA GLY A 105 8.87 -10.83 -0.77
C GLY A 105 8.44 -9.63 -1.61
N THR A 106 7.54 -9.86 -2.57
CA THR A 106 7.26 -8.87 -3.64
C THR A 106 5.81 -8.40 -3.66
N VAL A 107 5.61 -7.10 -3.91
CA VAL A 107 4.32 -6.54 -4.33
C VAL A 107 4.42 -6.11 -5.79
N ASN A 108 3.55 -6.65 -6.65
CA ASN A 108 3.46 -6.32 -8.05
C ASN A 108 2.22 -5.45 -8.31
N VAL A 109 2.44 -4.20 -8.70
CA VAL A 109 1.40 -3.20 -8.94
C VAL A 109 1.33 -2.90 -10.43
N LYS A 110 0.15 -3.05 -11.03
CA LYS A 110 -0.03 -2.87 -12.47
C LYS A 110 -1.33 -2.14 -12.80
N ASN A 111 -1.28 -1.20 -13.73
CA ASN A 111 -2.46 -0.44 -14.21
C ASN A 111 -3.19 0.32 -13.08
N PHE A 112 -2.46 0.87 -12.12
CA PHE A 112 -3.02 1.51 -10.92
C PHE A 112 -3.02 3.04 -11.05
N PHE A 113 -4.03 3.70 -10.47
CA PHE A 113 -4.12 5.15 -10.40
C PHE A 113 -4.07 5.63 -8.94
N ALA A 114 -3.14 6.53 -8.62
CA ALA A 114 -3.04 7.18 -7.31
C ALA A 114 -3.13 8.70 -7.49
N SER A 115 -3.93 9.37 -6.66
CA SER A 115 -4.06 10.83 -6.66
C SER A 115 -4.17 11.36 -5.25
N ASP A 116 -3.48 12.47 -4.94
CA ASP A 116 -3.44 13.08 -3.61
C ASP A 116 -2.99 12.08 -2.54
N PHE A 117 -1.67 11.92 -2.41
CA PHE A 117 -1.10 10.91 -1.51
C PHE A 117 0.26 11.30 -0.91
N GLY A 118 0.57 10.77 0.27
CA GLY A 118 1.91 10.79 0.83
C GLY A 118 2.84 9.85 0.07
N LYS A 119 2.54 8.54 0.08
CA LYS A 119 3.35 7.49 -0.56
C LYS A 119 2.49 6.46 -1.27
N VAL A 120 2.81 6.06 -2.51
CA VAL A 120 2.10 4.92 -3.12
C VAL A 120 2.51 3.61 -2.47
N TYR A 121 3.81 3.41 -2.22
CA TYR A 121 4.33 2.23 -1.56
C TYR A 121 5.38 2.59 -0.52
N ARG A 122 5.30 1.94 0.64
CA ARG A 122 6.34 1.98 1.66
C ARG A 122 6.70 0.58 2.14
N SER A 123 7.98 0.22 2.00
CA SER A 123 8.56 -0.88 2.77
C SER A 123 8.64 -0.46 4.23
N CYS A 124 7.99 -1.17 5.15
CA CYS A 124 7.98 -0.77 6.55
C CYS A 124 9.41 -0.59 7.10
N GLY A 125 9.73 0.62 7.56
CA GLY A 125 11.10 0.99 7.91
C GLY A 125 11.45 0.78 9.38
N ASN A 126 10.48 0.54 10.25
CA ASN A 126 10.66 0.39 11.71
C ASN A 126 9.79 -0.73 12.29
N CYS A 127 9.40 -1.71 11.47
CA CYS A 127 8.63 -2.86 11.92
C CYS A 127 9.41 -3.69 12.95
N SER A 128 8.66 -4.33 13.86
CA SER A 128 9.23 -5.23 14.88
C SER A 128 10.09 -6.36 14.28
N LYS A 129 9.68 -6.82 13.09
CA LYS A 129 10.47 -7.70 12.25
C LYS A 129 10.70 -7.04 10.89
N MET A 130 11.97 -6.94 10.53
CA MET A 130 12.40 -6.39 9.25
C MET A 130 12.65 -7.52 8.26
N TYR A 131 12.31 -7.28 7.00
CA TYR A 131 12.45 -8.20 5.89
C TYR A 131 13.09 -7.49 4.70
N GLU A 132 13.66 -8.28 3.78
CA GLU A 132 13.95 -7.82 2.43
C GLU A 132 12.63 -7.79 1.63
N ARG A 133 12.33 -6.63 1.03
CA ARG A 133 11.06 -6.36 0.35
C ARG A 133 11.28 -5.77 -1.04
N HIS A 134 10.44 -6.19 -1.97
CA HIS A 134 10.51 -5.74 -3.35
C HIS A 134 9.18 -5.17 -3.81
N VAL A 135 9.24 -4.16 -4.68
CA VAL A 135 8.08 -3.66 -5.39
C VAL A 135 8.38 -3.55 -6.87
N ILE A 136 7.41 -3.96 -7.69
CA ILE A 136 7.44 -3.84 -9.14
C ILE A 136 6.20 -3.04 -9.53
N MET A 137 6.38 -1.92 -10.22
CA MET A 137 5.28 -1.09 -10.73
C MET A 137 5.36 -0.97 -12.25
N ASP A 138 4.27 -1.30 -12.92
CA ASP A 138 4.12 -1.18 -14.38
C ASP A 138 2.82 -0.45 -14.73
N ASN A 139 2.91 0.62 -15.50
CA ASN A 139 1.77 1.41 -15.94
C ASN A 139 0.97 1.96 -14.73
N VAL A 140 1.65 2.76 -13.90
CA VAL A 140 1.04 3.39 -12.72
C VAL A 140 1.04 4.89 -12.92
N ALA A 141 -0.12 5.52 -12.72
CA ALA A 141 -0.27 6.97 -12.74
C ALA A 141 -0.31 7.49 -11.30
N MET A 142 0.54 8.48 -11.01
CA MET A 142 0.82 9.01 -9.69
C MET A 142 0.69 10.53 -9.74
N HIS A 143 -0.43 11.07 -9.28
CA HIS A 143 -0.72 12.50 -9.35
C HIS A 143 -0.76 13.13 -7.95
N ASP A 144 -0.28 14.36 -7.84
CA ASP A 144 -0.37 15.17 -6.62
C ASP A 144 0.19 14.44 -5.39
N GLY A 145 1.27 13.69 -5.60
CA GLY A 145 1.87 12.82 -4.58
C GLY A 145 3.19 13.32 -4.02
N SER A 146 3.45 13.08 -2.73
CA SER A 146 4.73 13.46 -2.11
C SER A 146 5.89 12.54 -2.48
N THR A 147 5.65 11.21 -2.56
CA THR A 147 6.67 10.21 -2.87
C THR A 147 6.04 9.02 -3.58
N GLY A 148 6.65 8.52 -4.66
CA GLY A 148 6.13 7.32 -5.33
C GLY A 148 6.36 6.08 -4.47
N VAL A 149 7.62 5.72 -4.28
CA VAL A 149 8.05 4.48 -3.60
C VAL A 149 9.12 4.78 -2.56
N GLY A 150 9.04 4.16 -1.38
CA GLY A 150 10.08 4.20 -0.34
C GLY A 150 10.63 2.81 0.04
N VAL A 151 11.89 2.55 -0.27
CA VAL A 151 12.60 1.27 0.00
C VAL A 151 13.72 1.44 1.03
N ASN A 152 13.99 0.40 1.82
CA ASN A 152 15.07 0.40 2.82
C ASN A 152 16.36 -0.20 2.24
N GLU A 153 17.35 0.63 1.94
CA GLU A 153 18.59 0.22 1.25
C GLU A 153 19.41 -0.79 2.06
N ASN A 154 19.47 -0.62 3.38
CA ASN A 154 20.19 -1.51 4.29
C ASN A 154 19.55 -2.90 4.47
N TYR A 155 18.34 -3.11 3.94
CA TYR A 155 17.66 -4.40 3.91
C TYR A 155 17.62 -5.03 2.52
N ALA A 156 18.39 -4.49 1.57
CA ALA A 156 18.45 -4.94 0.18
C ALA A 156 17.10 -4.83 -0.57
N ASP A 157 16.20 -3.98 -0.09
CA ASP A 157 14.94 -3.72 -0.77
C ASP A 157 15.16 -3.19 -2.19
N THR A 158 14.28 -3.58 -3.12
CA THR A 158 14.35 -3.10 -4.51
C THR A 158 13.04 -2.53 -5.00
N ALA A 159 13.10 -1.49 -5.83
CA ALA A 159 11.96 -0.97 -6.58
C ALA A 159 12.26 -1.01 -8.08
N THR A 160 11.36 -1.61 -8.86
CA THR A 160 11.40 -1.57 -10.32
C THR A 160 10.20 -0.80 -10.84
N LEU A 161 10.44 0.33 -11.51
CA LEU A 161 9.40 1.22 -12.01
C LEU A 161 9.45 1.29 -13.53
N THR A 162 8.33 0.99 -14.19
CA THR A 162 8.19 1.02 -15.65
C THR A 162 6.87 1.67 -16.03
N ASN A 163 6.88 2.47 -17.11
CA ASN A 163 5.67 3.17 -17.59
C ASN A 163 4.96 3.99 -16.50
N ILE A 164 5.72 4.76 -15.72
CA ILE A 164 5.14 5.63 -14.68
C ILE A 164 4.76 6.99 -15.28
N CYS A 165 3.58 7.47 -14.92
CA CYS A 165 3.07 8.78 -15.33
C CYS A 165 2.86 9.65 -14.09
N THR A 166 3.36 10.88 -14.10
CA THR A 166 3.08 11.87 -13.04
C THR A 166 2.64 13.19 -13.66
N ASN A 167 1.94 14.02 -12.89
CA ASN A 167 1.55 15.37 -13.30
C ASN A 167 2.56 16.45 -12.85
N GLY A 168 3.77 16.03 -12.47
CA GLY A 168 4.79 16.87 -11.83
C GLY A 168 5.12 16.41 -10.41
N ASP A 169 4.14 15.81 -9.73
CA ASP A 169 4.24 15.33 -8.35
C ASP A 169 3.71 13.88 -8.22
N PRO A 170 4.53 12.91 -7.76
CA PRO A 170 5.92 13.07 -7.36
C PRO A 170 6.83 13.40 -8.56
N SER A 171 7.83 14.23 -8.32
CA SER A 171 8.88 14.53 -9.32
C SER A 171 9.89 13.38 -9.44
N ASP A 172 10.76 13.45 -10.44
CA ASP A 172 11.86 12.48 -10.63
C ASP A 172 12.72 12.27 -9.36
N SER A 173 12.85 13.30 -8.52
CA SER A 173 13.63 13.25 -7.27
C SER A 173 12.91 12.58 -6.09
N ASN A 174 11.61 12.29 -6.23
CA ASN A 174 10.80 11.70 -5.17
C ASN A 174 10.00 10.48 -5.63
N ILE A 175 10.09 10.09 -6.91
CA ILE A 175 9.35 8.95 -7.44
C ILE A 175 9.84 7.61 -6.86
N CYS A 176 11.13 7.51 -6.55
CA CYS A 176 11.75 6.37 -5.89
C CYS A 176 12.73 6.89 -4.84
N CYS A 177 12.46 6.63 -3.57
CA CYS A 177 13.23 7.14 -2.43
C CYS A 177 13.87 5.99 -1.66
N ARG A 178 15.10 6.23 -1.18
CA ARG A 178 15.88 5.29 -0.37
C ARG A 178 15.91 5.75 1.07
N TYR A 179 15.75 4.80 1.98
CA TYR A 179 15.72 4.98 3.43
C TYR A 179 16.68 4.02 4.12
N THR A 180 17.05 4.32 5.36
CA THR A 180 17.66 3.35 6.26
C THR A 180 16.58 2.82 7.21
N GLY A 181 16.25 1.53 7.11
CA GLY A 181 15.39 0.86 8.08
C GLY A 181 16.06 0.80 9.46
N VAL A 182 15.27 0.94 10.52
CA VAL A 182 15.69 1.11 11.91
C VAL A 182 14.88 0.19 12.83
N SER A 183 15.23 0.15 14.12
CA SER A 183 14.44 -0.53 15.14
C SER A 183 13.10 0.18 15.41
N PRO A 184 12.08 -0.54 15.93
CA PRO A 184 10.81 0.05 16.32
C PRO A 184 10.94 1.28 17.23
N GLY A 185 10.06 2.26 17.02
CA GLY A 185 10.03 3.51 17.78
C GLY A 185 11.03 4.57 17.29
N SER A 186 11.73 4.33 16.19
CA SER A 186 12.54 5.34 15.49
C SER A 186 12.00 5.61 14.10
N GLU A 187 12.07 6.86 13.65
CA GLU A 187 11.66 7.23 12.30
C GLU A 187 12.80 6.88 11.31
N PRO A 188 12.53 6.09 10.26
CA PRO A 188 13.53 5.73 9.25
C PRO A 188 14.00 6.97 8.47
N PRO A 189 15.30 7.34 8.51
CA PRO A 189 15.77 8.51 7.77
C PRO A 189 15.77 8.26 6.26
N LYS A 190 15.30 9.24 5.48
CA LYS A 190 15.49 9.30 4.02
C LYS A 190 16.96 9.61 3.72
N ILE A 191 17.60 8.76 2.93
CA ILE A 191 19.02 8.86 2.57
C ILE A 191 19.25 9.22 1.10
N GLY A 192 18.20 9.20 0.28
CA GLY A 192 18.29 9.65 -1.10
C GLY A 192 17.07 9.30 -1.92
N TRP A 193 17.25 9.43 -3.22
CA TRP A 193 16.41 8.93 -4.30
C TRP A 193 17.28 8.13 -5.27
#